data_AF-W5LLG3-F1
#
_entry.id   AF-W5LLG3-F1
#
_cell.length_a   1.000
_cell.length_b   1.000
_cell.length_c   1.000
_cell.angle_alpha   90.00
_cell.angle_beta   90.00
_cell.angle_gamma   90.00
#
_symmetry.space_group_name_H-M   'P 1'
#
loop_
_entity.id
_entity.type
_entity.pdbx_description
1 polymer ?
#
loop_
_entity_poly.entity_id
_entity_poly.type
_entity_poly.pdbx_seq_one_letter_code
_entity_poly.pdbx_strand_id
1 'polypeptide(L)'
;MAEASELSSLRPQLDILGVPLYAVVKENVGTEIQNFRPYFNGEIFMDEKRGFYGPRERRMGLSGFLRTGVWRSGWRAFQSGYWGNVWGEGFVLGGVYVVGPRHQGILLEHREMEFGDKVNTSEVIQAVKRIQN
;
A
#
# COMPACT_ATOMS: atom_id res chain seq x y z
N MET A 1 8.02 0.59 3.43
CA MET A 1 9.15 -0.16 2.84
C MET A 1 9.18 -1.61 3.32
N ALA A 2 9.19 -1.89 4.63
CA ALA A 2 9.20 -3.27 5.14
C ALA A 2 8.07 -4.16 4.58
N GLU A 3 6.83 -3.66 4.58
CA GLU A 3 5.68 -4.41 4.01
C GLU A 3 5.82 -4.67 2.51
N ALA A 4 6.25 -3.67 1.73
CA ALA A 4 6.48 -3.82 0.31
C ALA A 4 7.52 -4.91 0.00
N SER A 5 8.58 -4.99 0.80
CA SER A 5 9.59 -6.05 0.68
C SER A 5 9.06 -7.42 1.08
N GLU A 6 8.23 -7.51 2.13
CA GLU A 6 7.59 -8.75 2.55
C GLU A 6 6.62 -9.25 1.48
N LEU A 7 5.77 -8.39 0.91
CA LEU A 7 4.89 -8.75 -0.22
C LEU A 7 5.70 -9.14 -1.45
N SER A 8 6.79 -8.42 -1.74
CA SER A 8 7.68 -8.74 -2.84
C SER A 8 8.39 -10.08 -2.68
N SER A 9 8.62 -10.53 -1.44
CA SER A 9 9.19 -11.85 -1.17
C SER A 9 8.26 -12.99 -1.61
N LEU A 10 6.95 -12.72 -1.76
CA LEU A 10 5.97 -13.69 -2.26
C LEU A 10 6.04 -13.88 -3.77
N ARG A 11 6.71 -12.99 -4.51
CA ARG A 11 6.74 -13.00 -5.98
C ARG A 11 7.03 -14.38 -6.59
N PRO A 12 8.04 -15.16 -6.14
CA PRO A 12 8.28 -16.48 -6.72
C PRO A 12 7.09 -17.44 -6.59
N GLN A 13 6.33 -17.36 -5.49
CA GLN A 13 5.14 -18.20 -5.30
C GLN A 13 3.97 -17.72 -6.16
N LEU A 14 3.81 -16.41 -6.29
CA LEU A 14 2.78 -15.80 -7.13
C LEU A 14 3.02 -16.12 -8.61
N ASP A 15 4.28 -16.05 -9.07
CA ASP A 15 4.69 -16.39 -10.43
C ASP A 15 4.38 -17.86 -10.77
N ILE A 16 4.62 -18.80 -9.83
CA ILE A 16 4.25 -20.22 -9.99
C ILE A 16 2.73 -20.40 -10.11
N LEU A 17 1.95 -19.60 -9.38
CA LEU A 17 0.49 -19.63 -9.41
C LEU A 17 -0.10 -18.81 -10.58
N GLY A 18 0.74 -18.17 -11.38
CA GLY A 18 0.31 -17.35 -12.52
C GLY A 18 -0.40 -16.05 -12.12
N VAL A 19 -0.14 -15.53 -10.91
CA VAL A 19 -0.81 -14.33 -10.38
C VAL A 19 0.18 -13.16 -10.33
N PRO A 20 -0.10 -12.04 -11.01
CA PRO A 20 0.79 -10.89 -11.00
C PRO A 20 0.71 -10.10 -9.69
N LEU A 21 1.80 -9.41 -9.35
CA LEU A 21 1.89 -8.52 -8.19
C LEU A 21 1.99 -7.06 -8.65
N TYR A 22 1.08 -6.22 -8.16
CA TYR A 22 0.98 -4.80 -8.52
C TYR A 22 0.96 -3.90 -7.29
N ALA A 23 1.57 -2.72 -7.41
CA ALA A 23 1.43 -1.62 -6.46
C ALA A 23 0.73 -0.45 -7.16
N VAL A 24 -0.20 0.20 -6.47
CA VAL A 24 -0.90 1.38 -6.97
C VAL A 24 -0.56 2.57 -6.07
N VAL A 25 0.11 3.57 -6.62
CA VAL A 25 0.53 4.78 -5.92
C VAL A 25 -0.32 5.98 -6.38
N LYS A 26 -0.66 6.87 -5.45
CA LYS A 26 -1.47 8.06 -5.75
C LYS A 26 -0.68 9.17 -6.45
N GLU A 27 0.61 9.27 -6.16
CA GLU A 27 1.44 10.42 -6.51
C GLU A 27 2.86 9.99 -6.86
N ASN A 28 3.50 10.80 -7.69
CA ASN A 28 4.93 10.74 -7.95
C ASN A 28 5.57 12.07 -7.50
N VAL A 29 5.60 12.31 -6.18
CA VAL A 29 6.24 13.52 -5.66
C VAL A 29 7.74 13.27 -5.55
N GLY A 30 8.53 14.06 -6.30
CA GLY A 30 9.99 14.01 -6.25
C GLY A 30 10.56 12.64 -6.63
N THR A 31 11.21 11.95 -5.69
CA THR A 31 11.90 10.66 -5.90
C THR A 31 11.18 9.48 -5.23
N GLU A 32 9.95 9.64 -4.75
CA GLU A 32 9.24 8.60 -3.97
C GLU A 32 9.11 7.26 -4.69
N ILE A 33 8.72 7.25 -5.97
CA ILE A 33 8.63 6.01 -6.75
C ILE A 33 10.01 5.38 -6.93
N GLN A 34 11.04 6.20 -7.17
CA GLN A 34 12.43 5.72 -7.31
C GLN A 34 12.94 5.12 -6.00
N ASN A 35 12.59 5.69 -4.86
CA ASN A 35 12.95 5.19 -3.53
C ASN A 35 12.13 3.95 -3.13
N PHE A 36 10.90 3.81 -3.65
CA PHE A 36 10.04 2.66 -3.40
C PHE A 36 10.44 1.45 -4.25
N ARG A 37 10.88 1.67 -5.48
CA ARG A 37 11.21 0.62 -6.46
C ARG A 37 12.15 -0.47 -5.93
N PRO A 38 13.24 -0.18 -5.19
CA PRO A 38 14.13 -1.21 -4.66
C PRO A 38 13.45 -2.19 -3.69
N TYR A 39 12.34 -1.80 -3.09
CA TYR A 39 11.60 -2.59 -2.10
C TYR A 39 10.42 -3.33 -2.71
N PHE A 40 10.02 -3.01 -3.95
CA PHE A 40 8.85 -3.58 -4.58
C PHE A 40 9.17 -4.25 -5.92
N ASN A 41 9.10 -5.57 -5.92
CA ASN A 41 9.40 -6.39 -7.09
C ASN A 41 8.17 -6.60 -8.00
N GLY A 42 7.06 -5.87 -7.86
CA GLY A 42 5.93 -5.94 -8.80
C GLY A 42 5.96 -4.81 -9.85
N GLU A 43 4.93 -4.71 -10.69
CA GLU A 43 4.71 -3.49 -11.47
C GLU A 43 4.07 -2.40 -10.60
N ILE A 44 4.42 -1.14 -10.84
CA ILE A 44 3.93 0.00 -10.08
C ILE A 44 3.11 0.88 -11.03
N PHE A 45 1.86 1.12 -10.68
CA PHE A 45 0.92 1.97 -11.41
C PHE A 45 0.63 3.24 -10.62
N MET A 46 0.47 4.34 -11.33
CA MET A 46 0.01 5.60 -10.76
C MET A 46 -1.49 5.76 -10.97
N ASP A 47 -2.24 5.95 -9.89
CA ASP A 47 -3.67 6.25 -9.93
C ASP A 47 -3.87 7.75 -9.72
N GLU A 48 -3.68 8.52 -10.80
CA GLU A 48 -3.79 9.99 -10.80
C GLU A 48 -5.17 10.47 -10.37
N LYS A 49 -6.21 9.69 -10.66
CA LYS A 49 -7.61 10.02 -10.33
C LYS A 49 -7.99 9.57 -8.93
N ARG A 50 -7.10 8.89 -8.20
CA ARG A 50 -7.32 8.30 -6.88
C ARG A 50 -8.57 7.40 -6.84
N GLY A 51 -8.90 6.75 -7.95
CA GLY A 51 -10.07 5.87 -8.05
C GLY A 51 -9.99 4.64 -7.15
N PHE A 52 -8.81 4.03 -7.02
CA PHE A 52 -8.56 2.89 -6.13
C PHE A 52 -8.66 3.25 -4.65
N TYR A 53 -8.47 4.53 -4.31
CA TYR A 53 -8.59 5.04 -2.94
C TYR A 53 -10.05 5.32 -2.54
N GLY A 54 -10.97 5.24 -3.50
CA GLY A 54 -12.41 5.38 -3.29
C GLY A 54 -12.88 6.82 -3.08
N PRO A 55 -14.20 7.06 -3.07
CA PRO A 55 -14.79 8.40 -2.93
C PRO A 55 -14.55 9.03 -1.55
N ARG A 56 -14.15 8.22 -0.56
CA ARG A 56 -13.74 8.66 0.77
C ARG A 56 -12.37 8.08 1.08
N GLU A 57 -11.35 8.92 0.92
CA GLU A 57 -9.99 8.59 1.36
C GLU A 57 -10.00 8.21 2.84
N ARG A 58 -9.40 7.06 3.17
CA ARG A 58 -9.23 6.66 4.56
C ARG A 58 -8.02 7.36 5.11
N ARG A 59 -8.26 8.25 6.07
CA ARG A 59 -7.22 8.94 6.82
C ARG A 59 -7.06 8.30 8.18
N MET A 60 -5.82 8.29 8.64
CA MET A 60 -5.48 7.82 9.98
C MET A 60 -6.35 8.49 11.05
N GLY A 61 -6.93 7.71 11.95
CA GLY A 61 -7.71 8.21 13.09
C GLY A 61 -6.84 8.89 14.17
N LEU A 62 -7.46 9.42 15.24
CA LEU A 62 -6.76 10.14 16.33
C LEU A 62 -5.59 9.34 16.96
N SER A 63 -5.60 8.01 16.91
CA SER A 63 -4.51 7.17 17.43
C SER A 63 -3.19 7.35 16.68
N GLY A 64 -3.23 7.74 15.41
CA GLY A 64 -2.04 8.03 14.61
C GLY A 64 -1.24 9.23 15.10
N PHE A 65 -1.92 10.20 15.71
CA PHE A 65 -1.30 11.35 16.35
C PHE A 65 -0.59 10.99 17.67
N LEU A 66 -0.81 9.81 18.26
CA LEU A 66 -0.12 9.43 19.50
C LEU A 66 1.28 8.82 19.25
N ARG A 67 1.65 8.54 17.99
CA ARG A 67 2.97 7.98 17.64
C ARG A 67 4.01 9.05 17.34
N THR A 68 5.02 9.16 18.21
CA THR A 68 6.14 10.12 18.12
C THR A 68 6.96 10.04 16.82
N GLY A 69 7.01 8.86 16.17
CA GLY A 69 7.69 8.67 14.88
C GLY A 69 7.03 9.42 13.72
N VAL A 70 5.71 9.55 13.74
CA VAL A 70 4.94 10.32 12.74
C VAL A 70 5.19 11.81 12.93
N TRP A 71 5.24 12.29 14.18
CA TRP A 71 5.60 13.67 14.49
C TRP A 71 7.03 14.01 14.09
N ARG A 72 8.01 13.11 14.28
CA ARG A 72 9.40 13.35 13.84
C ARG A 72 9.56 13.39 12.32
N SER A 73 8.82 12.57 11.59
CA SER A 73 8.81 12.58 10.12
C SER A 73 8.07 13.80 9.58
N GLY A 74 6.92 14.15 10.17
CA GLY A 74 6.18 15.37 9.88
C GLY A 74 6.97 16.64 10.21
N TRP A 75 7.73 16.66 11.31
CA TRP A 75 8.60 17.78 11.69
C TRP A 75 9.78 17.96 10.73
N ARG A 76 10.36 16.87 10.21
CA ARG A 76 11.38 16.95 9.15
C ARG A 76 10.81 17.48 7.83
N ALA A 77 9.61 17.05 7.46
CA ALA A 77 8.89 17.59 6.30
C ALA A 77 8.51 19.08 6.49
N PHE A 78 8.17 19.47 7.72
CA PHE A 78 7.92 20.86 8.12
C PHE A 78 9.16 21.75 7.96
N GLN A 79 10.35 21.27 8.37
CA GLN A 79 11.61 21.98 8.15
C GLN A 79 12.00 22.14 6.68
N SER A 80 11.45 21.31 5.78
CA SER A 80 11.72 21.34 4.35
C SER A 80 10.64 22.05 3.52
N GLY A 81 9.67 22.72 4.16
CA GLY A 81 8.73 23.64 3.51
C GLY A 81 7.48 23.01 2.88
N TYR A 82 7.25 21.71 3.08
CA TYR A 82 6.13 20.99 2.46
C TYR A 82 4.87 21.01 3.33
N TRP A 83 4.18 22.15 3.44
CA TRP A 83 2.96 22.30 4.27
C TRP A 83 1.81 21.36 3.89
N GLY A 84 1.63 21.02 2.61
CA GLY A 84 0.54 20.13 2.14
C GLY A 84 0.73 18.66 2.54
N ASN A 85 1.99 18.22 2.65
CA ASN A 85 2.34 16.82 2.87
C ASN A 85 2.08 16.36 4.33
N VAL A 86 1.97 17.31 5.28
CA VAL A 86 1.88 17.03 6.74
C VAL A 86 0.46 17.04 7.28
N TRP A 87 -0.54 17.58 6.56
CA TRP A 87 -1.90 17.75 7.12
C TRP A 87 -3.01 17.04 6.35
N GLY A 88 -2.77 16.60 5.10
CA GLY A 88 -3.82 15.98 4.28
C GLY A 88 -3.40 14.76 3.47
N GLU A 89 -2.19 14.76 2.91
CA GLU A 89 -1.78 13.77 1.90
C GLU A 89 -1.00 12.58 2.49
N GLY A 90 -0.09 12.79 3.45
CA GLY A 90 0.74 11.73 4.03
C GLY A 90 0.04 10.73 4.96
N PHE A 91 -1.28 10.85 5.18
CA PHE A 91 -2.07 10.04 6.13
C PHE A 91 -3.05 9.07 5.47
N VAL A 92 -3.00 8.94 4.14
CA VAL A 92 -3.81 7.98 3.40
C VAL A 92 -3.33 6.58 3.75
N LEU A 93 -4.24 5.76 4.31
CA LEU A 93 -3.98 4.39 4.68
C LEU A 93 -3.95 3.48 3.44
N GLY A 94 -3.02 2.53 3.44
CA GLY A 94 -2.88 1.55 2.37
C GLY A 94 -3.88 0.40 2.48
N GLY A 95 -3.72 -0.55 1.56
CA GLY A 95 -4.42 -1.82 1.61
C GLY A 95 -3.84 -2.83 0.64
N VAL A 96 -4.10 -4.10 0.91
CA VAL A 96 -3.70 -5.22 0.08
C VAL A 96 -4.95 -5.98 -0.33
N TYR A 97 -5.03 -6.29 -1.62
CA TYR A 97 -6.16 -6.97 -2.21
C TYR A 97 -5.69 -8.19 -2.99
N VAL A 98 -6.43 -9.29 -2.86
CA VAL A 98 -6.34 -10.41 -3.80
C VAL A 98 -7.62 -10.43 -4.60
N VAL A 99 -7.51 -10.17 -5.91
CA VAL A 99 -8.65 -10.04 -6.82
C VAL A 99 -8.68 -11.26 -7.73
N GLY A 100 -9.78 -12.01 -7.70
CA GLY A 100 -10.02 -13.15 -8.57
C GLY A 100 -10.46 -12.72 -9.98
N PRO A 101 -10.26 -13.58 -10.99
CA PRO A 101 -10.63 -13.29 -12.37
C PRO A 101 -12.15 -13.18 -12.57
N ARG A 102 -12.54 -12.47 -13.64
CA ARG A 102 -13.94 -12.32 -14.08
C ARG A 102 -14.86 -11.83 -12.95
N HIS A 103 -15.76 -12.71 -12.49
CA HIS A 103 -16.80 -12.42 -11.50
C HIS A 103 -16.48 -12.97 -10.10
N GLN A 104 -15.27 -13.50 -9.90
CA GLN A 104 -14.88 -14.06 -8.60
C GLN A 104 -14.73 -12.99 -7.51
N GLY A 105 -14.46 -11.73 -7.91
CA GLY A 105 -14.43 -10.59 -7.00
C GLY A 105 -13.19 -10.57 -6.12
N ILE A 106 -13.31 -9.97 -4.93
CA ILE A 106 -12.19 -9.81 -3.99
C ILE A 106 -12.16 -11.01 -3.03
N LEU A 107 -11.05 -11.75 -3.04
CA LEU A 107 -10.82 -12.94 -2.22
C LEU A 107 -10.14 -12.63 -0.88
N LEU A 108 -9.42 -11.52 -0.82
CA LEU A 108 -8.84 -10.96 0.39
C LEU A 108 -8.81 -9.45 0.27
N GLU A 109 -9.23 -8.79 1.33
CA GLU A 109 -9.15 -7.35 1.51
C GLU A 109 -8.54 -7.09 2.87
N HIS A 110 -7.30 -6.61 2.89
CA HIS A 110 -6.65 -6.07 4.07
C HIS A 110 -6.59 -4.57 3.93
N ARG A 111 -7.23 -3.86 4.86
CA ARG A 111 -7.24 -2.41 4.91
C ARG A 111 -6.40 -2.02 6.11
N GLU A 112 -5.30 -1.29 5.90
CA GLU A 112 -4.54 -0.78 7.03
C GLU A 112 -5.46 0.11 7.86
N MET A 113 -5.62 -0.21 9.15
CA MET A 113 -6.31 0.68 10.08
C MET A 113 -5.35 1.74 10.64
N GLU A 114 -4.07 1.38 10.73
CA GLU A 114 -2.96 2.21 11.18
C GLU A 114 -1.71 1.92 10.35
N PHE A 115 -0.79 2.88 10.21
CA PHE A 115 0.46 2.65 9.47
C PHE A 115 1.28 1.50 10.06
N GLY A 116 1.59 0.51 9.21
CA GLY A 116 2.33 -0.68 9.60
C GLY A 116 1.47 -1.78 10.19
N ASP A 117 0.15 -1.67 10.12
CA ASP A 117 -0.79 -2.78 10.21
C ASP A 117 -0.66 -3.64 8.95
N LYS A 118 0.35 -4.51 8.95
CA LYS A 118 0.71 -5.29 7.76
C LYS A 118 -0.25 -6.44 7.54
N VAL A 119 -0.49 -6.74 6.27
CA VAL A 119 -1.20 -7.98 5.91
C VAL A 119 -0.40 -9.22 6.30
N ASN A 120 -1.10 -10.26 6.75
CA ASN A 120 -0.50 -11.57 6.94
C ASN A 120 -0.19 -12.22 5.58
N THR A 121 1.09 -12.38 5.26
CA THR A 121 1.54 -12.96 3.98
C THR A 121 1.04 -14.38 3.75
N SER A 122 0.80 -15.15 4.82
CA SER A 122 0.23 -16.49 4.70
C SER A 122 -1.23 -16.46 4.24
N GLU A 123 -2.00 -15.47 4.72
CA GLU A 123 -3.39 -15.27 4.29
C GLU A 123 -3.46 -14.83 2.82
N VAL A 124 -2.51 -14.00 2.37
CA VAL A 124 -2.37 -13.63 0.96
C VAL A 124 -2.19 -14.88 0.10
N ILE A 125 -1.22 -15.75 0.43
CA ILE A 125 -0.99 -16.98 -0.35
C ILE A 125 -2.21 -17.92 -0.29
N GLN A 126 -2.87 -18.04 0.86
CA GLN A 126 -4.10 -18.83 0.96
C GLN A 126 -5.25 -18.26 0.12
N ALA A 127 -5.38 -16.94 0.02
CA ALA A 127 -6.36 -16.30 -0.84
C ALA A 127 -6.03 -16.48 -2.33
N VAL A 128 -4.76 -16.37 -2.70
CA VAL A 128 -4.28 -16.65 -4.07
C VAL A 128 -4.58 -18.09 -4.47
N LYS A 129 -4.35 -19.07 -3.57
CA LYS A 129 -4.69 -20.48 -3.82
C LYS A 129 -6.19 -20.76 -3.96
N ARG A 130 -7.06 -19.83 -3.54
CA ARG A 130 -8.52 -19.93 -3.70
C ARG A 130 -9.00 -19.39 -5.06
N ILE A 131 -8.12 -18.81 -5.87
CA ILE A 131 -8.46 -18.35 -7.23
C ILE A 131 -8.89 -19.56 -8.07
N GLN A 132 -10.02 -19.39 -8.77
CA GLN A 132 -10.58 -20.38 -9.68
C GLN A 132 -10.42 -19.83 -11.11
N ASN A 133 -9.71 -20.56 -11.97
CA ASN A 133 -9.45 -20.18 -13.36
C ASN A 133 -10.65 -20.46 -14.29
#